data_AF-A0A8T6DKJ7-F1
#
_entry.id   AF-A0A8T6DKJ7-F1
#
_cell.length_a   1.000
_cell.length_b   1.000
_cell.length_c   1.000
_cell.angle_alpha   90.00
_cell.angle_beta   90.00
_cell.angle_gamma   90.00
#
_symmetry.space_group_name_H-M   'P 1'
#
loop_
_entity.id
_entity.type
_entity.pdbx_description
1 polymer ?
#
loop_
_entity_poly.entity_id
_entity_poly.type
_entity_poly.pdbx_seq_one_letter_code
_entity_poly.pdbx_strand_id
1 'polypeptide(L)'
;MNRIEEYLDWAEEYLTRRSLSSVIVPMVITIGTMLLRNKMQTISKSKLKAHMLRIFREIEASGEELIVTDRDRPVLRIQPISSKMSIEEAFDEFKGQMIFYEDPDAPTIDEWADV
;
A
#
# COMPACT_ATOMS: atom_id res chain seq x y z
N MET A 1 2.41 18.42 -18.40
CA MET A 1 1.35 18.24 -17.39
C MET A 1 0.87 16.81 -17.48
N ASN A 2 0.88 16.07 -16.38
CA ASN A 2 0.42 14.69 -16.35
C ASN A 2 -1.11 14.70 -16.19
N ARG A 3 -1.85 13.86 -16.93
CA ARG A 3 -3.33 13.70 -16.89
C ARG A 3 -3.90 13.48 -15.47
N ILE A 4 -3.03 13.19 -14.52
CA ILE A 4 -3.30 12.91 -13.12
C ILE A 4 -3.30 14.19 -12.28
N GLU A 5 -2.42 15.15 -12.60
CA GLU A 5 -2.41 16.46 -11.94
C GLU A 5 -3.73 17.20 -12.24
N GLU A 6 -4.23 17.08 -13.47
CA GLU A 6 -5.54 17.59 -13.89
C GLU A 6 -6.70 16.97 -13.09
N TYR A 7 -6.62 15.68 -12.74
CA TYR A 7 -7.66 15.02 -11.95
C TYR A 7 -7.64 15.46 -10.48
N LEU A 8 -6.45 15.63 -9.89
CA LEU A 8 -6.32 16.09 -8.51
C LEU A 8 -6.79 17.55 -8.35
N ASP A 9 -6.40 18.41 -9.29
CA ASP A 9 -6.81 19.82 -9.32
C ASP A 9 -8.34 19.93 -9.53
N TRP A 10 -8.89 19.13 -10.45
CA TRP A 10 -10.35 19.01 -10.62
C TRP A 10 -11.07 18.52 -9.36
N ALA A 11 -10.52 17.52 -8.66
CA ALA A 11 -11.12 16.96 -7.47
C ALA A 11 -11.10 17.96 -6.30
N GLU A 12 -10.02 18.71 -6.13
CA GLU A 12 -9.90 19.78 -5.13
C GLU A 12 -10.93 20.89 -5.38
N GLU A 13 -11.07 21.32 -6.63
CA GLU A 13 -12.08 22.31 -7.02
C GLU A 13 -13.51 21.79 -6.81
N TYR A 14 -13.79 20.55 -7.21
CA TYR A 14 -15.11 19.94 -7.07
C TYR A 14 -15.56 19.80 -5.61
N LEU A 15 -14.67 19.30 -4.75
CA LEU A 15 -14.98 19.07 -3.34
C LEU A 15 -15.11 20.40 -2.57
N THR A 16 -14.33 21.41 -2.93
CA THR A 16 -14.42 22.77 -2.37
C THR A 16 -15.75 23.45 -2.72
N ARG A 17 -16.21 23.33 -3.97
CA ARG A 17 -17.50 23.92 -4.41
C ARG A 17 -18.73 23.28 -3.75
N ARG A 18 -18.64 22.02 -3.30
CA ARG A 18 -19.79 21.29 -2.73
C ARG A 18 -19.95 21.45 -1.21
N SER A 19 -19.13 22.29 -0.56
CA SER A 19 -19.18 22.54 0.90
C SER A 19 -19.16 21.25 1.72
N LEU A 20 -18.44 20.23 1.23
CA LEU A 20 -18.21 19.01 2.01
C LEU A 20 -17.28 19.38 3.17
N SER A 21 -17.54 18.81 4.35
CA SER A 21 -16.91 19.20 5.61
C SER A 21 -15.39 19.26 5.54
N SER A 22 -14.77 20.09 6.40
CA SER A 22 -13.31 20.31 6.52
C SER A 22 -12.47 19.02 6.73
N VAL A 23 -13.11 17.85 6.88
CA VAL A 23 -12.48 16.54 7.09
C VAL A 23 -12.47 15.70 5.81
N ILE A 24 -13.46 15.84 4.93
CA ILE A 24 -13.62 14.98 3.74
C ILE A 24 -12.60 15.36 2.66
N VAL A 25 -12.37 16.65 2.45
CA VAL A 25 -11.41 17.17 1.46
C VAL A 25 -9.98 16.66 1.71
N PRO A 26 -9.38 16.83 2.91
CA PRO A 26 -8.02 16.33 3.15
C PRO A 26 -7.94 14.81 3.12
N MET A 27 -9.01 14.08 3.49
CA MET A 27 -9.04 12.62 3.42
C MET A 27 -8.99 12.12 1.96
N VAL A 28 -9.78 12.71 1.05
CA VAL A 28 -9.78 12.32 -0.37
C VAL A 28 -8.46 12.68 -1.04
N ILE A 29 -7.85 13.82 -0.70
CA ILE A 29 -6.52 14.20 -1.19
C ILE A 29 -5.46 13.24 -0.62
N THR A 30 -5.54 12.87 0.65
CA THR A 30 -4.58 11.93 1.29
C THR A 30 -4.70 10.54 0.68
N ILE A 31 -5.92 10.03 0.50
CA ILE A 31 -6.16 8.74 -0.17
C ILE A 31 -5.73 8.81 -1.64
N GLY A 32 -6.05 9.91 -2.34
CA GLY A 32 -5.65 10.13 -3.73
C GLY A 32 -4.12 10.14 -3.89
N THR A 33 -3.41 10.92 -3.08
CA THR A 33 -1.94 10.96 -3.06
C THR A 33 -1.32 9.63 -2.63
N MET A 34 -1.91 8.93 -1.66
CA MET A 34 -1.46 7.61 -1.22
C MET A 34 -1.66 6.54 -2.31
N LEU A 35 -2.78 6.54 -3.02
CA LEU A 35 -3.04 5.64 -4.16
C LEU A 35 -2.16 5.99 -5.38
N LEU A 36 -1.86 7.27 -5.60
CA LEU A 36 -0.99 7.73 -6.68
C LEU A 36 0.50 7.43 -6.44
N ARG A 37 0.91 7.33 -5.19
CA ARG A 37 2.29 6.97 -4.80
C ARG A 37 2.66 5.54 -5.20
N ASN A 38 1.69 4.66 -5.45
CA ASN A 38 1.93 3.27 -5.81
C ASN A 38 2.19 3.03 -7.31
N LYS A 39 2.84 3.99 -7.99
CA LYS A 39 3.27 3.78 -9.38
C LYS A 39 4.60 3.04 -9.36
N MET A 40 4.56 1.70 -9.47
CA MET A 40 5.76 0.84 -9.49
C MET A 40 6.79 1.36 -10.49
N GLN A 41 7.90 1.89 -9.98
CA GLN A 41 8.98 2.38 -10.83
C GLN A 41 9.70 1.20 -11.49
N THR A 42 10.15 1.40 -12.73
CA THR A 42 10.83 0.34 -13.50
C THR A 42 12.15 0.85 -14.08
N ILE A 43 13.22 0.09 -13.92
CA ILE A 43 14.54 0.40 -14.47
C ILE A 43 15.19 -0.82 -15.13
N SER A 44 16.12 -0.60 -16.07
CA SER A 44 16.89 -1.71 -16.66
C SER A 44 17.99 -2.22 -15.72
N LYS A 45 18.39 -3.49 -15.90
CA LYS A 45 19.55 -4.09 -15.23
C LYS A 45 20.83 -3.26 -15.39
N SER A 46 21.06 -2.66 -16.56
CA SER A 46 22.24 -1.82 -16.81
C SER A 46 22.20 -0.53 -15.97
N LYS A 47 21.03 0.10 -15.84
CA LYS A 47 20.85 1.29 -15.00
C LYS A 47 21.02 0.96 -13.51
N LEU A 48 20.50 -0.18 -13.07
CA LEU A 48 20.71 -0.66 -11.69
C LEU A 48 22.21 -0.82 -11.40
N LYS A 49 22.97 -1.49 -12.27
CA LYS A 49 24.41 -1.71 -12.09
C LYS A 49 25.20 -0.39 -11.98
N ALA A 50 24.87 0.60 -12.82
CA ALA A 50 25.58 1.87 -12.84
C ALA A 50 25.31 2.76 -11.61
N HIS A 51 24.15 2.61 -10.96
CA HIS A 51 23.70 3.51 -9.88
C HIS A 51 23.23 2.79 -8.62
N MET A 52 23.70 1.56 -8.40
CA MET A 52 23.14 0.63 -7.41
C MET A 52 23.00 1.22 -6.00
N LEU A 53 24.08 1.77 -5.43
CA LEU A 53 24.04 2.32 -4.07
C LEU A 53 23.18 3.58 -3.94
N ARG A 54 23.07 4.38 -4.99
CA ARG A 54 22.18 5.56 -4.99
C ARG A 54 20.72 5.11 -4.99
N ILE A 55 20.39 4.15 -5.86
CA ILE A 55 19.04 3.59 -5.98
C ILE A 55 18.62 2.93 -4.65
N PHE A 56 19.53 2.19 -3.99
CA PHE A 56 19.22 1.59 -2.70
C PHE A 56 18.90 2.65 -1.63
N ARG A 57 19.70 3.72 -1.53
CA ARG A 57 19.40 4.83 -0.61
C ARG A 57 18.07 5.51 -0.92
N GLU A 58 17.72 5.65 -2.20
CA GLU A 58 16.43 6.19 -2.62
C GLU A 58 15.27 5.29 -2.18
N ILE A 59 15.39 3.98 -2.35
CA ILE A 59 14.40 2.99 -1.90
C ILE A 59 14.28 2.96 -0.37
N GLU A 60 15.41 2.99 0.36
CA GLU A 60 15.43 3.04 1.82
C GLU A 60 14.78 4.31 2.37
N ALA A 61 15.01 5.46 1.70
CA ALA A 61 14.45 6.73 2.12
C ALA A 61 12.97 6.90 1.72
N SER A 62 12.57 6.39 0.56
CA SER A 62 11.20 6.55 0.06
C SER A 62 10.24 5.49 0.58
N GLY A 63 10.73 4.30 0.90
CA GLY A 63 9.89 3.13 1.19
C GLY A 63 9.26 2.49 -0.05
N GLU A 64 9.57 3.00 -1.26
CA GLU A 64 8.90 2.58 -2.50
C GLU A 64 9.59 1.39 -3.17
N GLU A 65 8.80 0.49 -3.76
CA GLU A 65 9.31 -0.67 -4.49
C GLU A 65 9.76 -0.33 -5.92
N LEU A 66 10.72 -1.10 -6.42
CA LEU A 66 11.32 -0.92 -7.74
C LEU A 66 11.38 -2.25 -8.52
N ILE A 67 10.92 -2.23 -9.77
CA ILE A 67 11.04 -3.35 -10.72
C ILE A 67 12.28 -3.17 -11.59
N VAL A 68 13.04 -4.25 -11.74
CA VAL A 68 14.21 -4.29 -12.62
C VAL A 68 13.87 -5.12 -13.85
N THR A 69 14.20 -4.61 -15.03
CA THR A 69 13.97 -5.26 -16.31
C THR A 69 15.25 -5.67 -17.02
N ASP A 70 15.13 -6.67 -17.88
CA ASP A 70 16.15 -7.09 -18.84
C ASP A 70 15.51 -7.20 -20.22
N ARG A 71 15.87 -6.29 -21.13
CA ARG A 71 15.21 -6.14 -22.44
C ARG A 71 13.69 -6.04 -22.28
N ASP A 72 13.26 -5.08 -21.47
CA ASP A 72 11.85 -4.78 -21.15
C ASP A 72 11.06 -5.89 -20.45
N ARG A 73 11.70 -6.99 -20.09
CA ARG A 73 11.09 -8.06 -19.29
C ARG A 73 11.41 -7.89 -17.81
N PRO A 74 10.41 -7.82 -16.92
CA PRO A 74 10.63 -7.81 -15.47
C PRO A 74 11.39 -9.05 -15.02
N VAL A 75 12.41 -8.88 -14.19
CA VAL A 75 13.30 -9.97 -13.75
C VAL A 75 13.62 -9.94 -12.27
N LEU A 76 13.57 -8.76 -11.62
CA LEU A 76 13.77 -8.63 -10.18
C LEU A 76 12.83 -7.55 -9.62
N ARG A 77 12.53 -7.66 -8.34
CA ARG A 77 11.84 -6.65 -7.54
C ARG A 77 12.69 -6.32 -6.34
N ILE A 78 12.94 -5.04 -6.11
CA ILE A 78 13.66 -4.55 -4.94
C ILE A 78 12.63 -3.82 -4.10
N GLN A 79 12.44 -4.29 -2.87
CA GLN A 79 11.55 -3.68 -1.90
C GLN A 79 12.35 -3.39 -0.62
N PRO A 80 12.07 -2.29 0.08
CA PRO A 80 12.62 -2.08 1.40
C PRO A 80 12.09 -3.16 2.35
N ILE A 81 12.93 -3.55 3.31
CA ILE A 81 12.50 -4.48 4.36
C ILE A 81 11.87 -3.64 5.45
N SER A 82 10.55 -3.69 5.59
CA SER A 82 9.89 -3.17 6.78
C SER A 82 10.22 -4.06 7.98
N SER A 83 10.42 -3.44 9.15
CA SER A 83 10.36 -4.20 10.40
C SER A 83 9.00 -4.88 10.44
N LYS A 84 8.99 -6.22 10.43
CA LYS A 84 7.75 -6.96 10.62
C LYS A 84 7.16 -6.50 11.94
N MET A 85 5.99 -5.90 11.89
CA MET A 85 5.17 -5.70 13.07
C MET A 85 5.00 -7.08 13.71
N SER A 86 5.30 -7.17 15.00
CA SER A 86 5.03 -8.40 15.77
C SER A 86 3.55 -8.72 15.70
N ILE A 87 3.19 -10.00 15.89
CA ILE A 87 1.77 -10.40 15.92
C ILE A 87 1.08 -9.66 17.06
N GLU A 88 1.78 -9.47 18.17
CA GLU A 88 1.33 -8.70 19.32
C GLU A 88 1.00 -7.26 18.94
N GLU A 89 1.90 -6.55 18.25
CA GLU A 89 1.64 -5.19 17.77
C GLU A 89 0.53 -5.13 16.71
N ALA A 90 0.42 -6.15 15.86
CA ALA A 90 -0.61 -6.22 14.82
C ALA A 90 -2.03 -6.36 15.38
N PHE A 91 -2.16 -7.07 16.50
CA PHE A 91 -3.43 -7.39 17.13
C PHE A 91 -3.69 -6.61 18.42
N ASP A 92 -2.81 -5.69 18.80
CA ASP A 92 -2.92 -4.93 20.06
C ASP A 92 -4.25 -4.15 20.14
N GLU A 93 -4.63 -3.48 19.04
CA GLU A 93 -5.89 -2.75 18.95
C GLU A 93 -7.11 -3.66 19.09
N PHE A 94 -7.04 -4.89 18.59
CA PHE A 94 -8.16 -5.83 18.57
C PHE A 94 -8.25 -6.68 19.83
N LYS A 95 -7.25 -6.61 20.71
CA LYS A 95 -7.17 -7.43 21.92
C LYS A 95 -8.29 -7.07 22.88
N GLY A 96 -9.13 -8.06 23.22
CA GLY A 96 -10.30 -7.85 24.10
C GLY A 96 -11.52 -7.25 23.41
N GLN A 97 -11.45 -6.92 22.11
CA GLN A 97 -12.60 -6.48 21.31
C GLN A 97 -13.30 -7.64 20.59
N MET A 98 -12.74 -8.84 20.63
CA MET A 98 -13.29 -10.00 19.94
C MET A 98 -14.58 -10.47 20.63
N ILE A 99 -15.68 -10.46 19.88
CA ILE A 99 -16.97 -11.00 20.29
C ILE A 99 -17.11 -12.39 19.69
N PHE A 100 -17.22 -13.40 20.54
CA PHE A 100 -17.55 -14.76 20.14
C PHE A 100 -19.07 -14.91 20.11
N TYR A 101 -19.61 -15.29 18.96
CA TYR A 101 -21.05 -15.56 18.81
C TYR A 101 -21.43 -16.97 19.28
N GLU A 102 -20.46 -17.88 19.26
CA GLU A 102 -20.57 -19.28 19.68
C GLU A 102 -19.33 -19.63 20.51
N ASP A 103 -19.39 -20.74 21.25
CA ASP A 103 -18.24 -21.23 22.00
C ASP A 103 -17.10 -21.58 21.02
N PRO A 104 -15.94 -20.90 21.07
CA PRO A 104 -14.84 -21.15 20.14
C PRO A 104 -14.24 -22.55 20.27
N ASP A 105 -14.47 -23.23 21.40
CA ASP A 105 -14.01 -24.59 21.65
C ASP A 105 -15.11 -25.64 21.37
N ALA A 106 -16.27 -25.24 20.83
CA ALA A 106 -17.32 -26.16 20.45
C ALA A 106 -16.87 -27.10 19.30
N PRO A 107 -17.27 -28.38 19.33
CA PRO A 107 -16.95 -29.33 18.27
C PRO A 107 -17.67 -28.94 16.97
N THR A 108 -16.92 -28.80 15.88
CA THR A 108 -17.45 -28.46 14.53
C THR A 108 -17.80 -29.69 13.70
N ILE A 109 -17.88 -30.87 14.31
CA ILE A 109 -18.10 -32.16 13.63
C ILE A 109 -19.41 -32.17 12.81
N ASP A 110 -20.45 -31.49 13.29
CA ASP A 110 -21.76 -31.44 12.64
C ASP A 110 -21.83 -30.41 11.49
N GLU A 111 -20.83 -29.53 11.34
CA GLU A 111 -20.78 -28.49 10.29
C GLU A 111 -20.22 -29.01 8.95
N TRP A 112 -19.45 -30.10 9.00
CA TRP A 112 -18.84 -30.71 7.83
C TRP A 112 -19.53 -32.04 7.55
N ALA A 113 -20.22 -32.14 6.40
CA ALA A 113 -20.83 -33.40 5.99
C ALA A 113 -19.76 -34.48 5.79
N ASP A 114 -20.03 -35.70 6.28
CA ASP A 114 -19.14 -36.85 6.22
C ASP A 114 -18.51 -37.03 4.82
N VAL A 115 -17.18 -37.04 4.77
CA VAL A 115 -16.36 -37.35 3.59
C VAL A 115 -16.09 -38.85 3.47
#